data_AF-A0A2H9RQP2-F1
#
_entry.id   AF-A0A2H9RQP2-F1
#
_cell.length_a   1.000
_cell.length_b   1.000
_cell.length_c   1.000
_cell.angle_alpha   90.00
_cell.angle_beta   90.00
_cell.angle_gamma   90.00
#
_symmetry.space_group_name_H-M   'P 1'
#
loop_
_entity.id
_entity.type
_entity.pdbx_description
1 polymer ?
#
loop_
_entity_poly.entity_id
_entity_poly.type
_entity_poly.pdbx_seq_one_letter_code
_entity_poly.pdbx_strand_id
1 'polypeptide(L)'
;MNPWNKFWQWYENKILGSVIIIAIIQFIQVPHMIWNADIMLEAGIVSRINPVLDWLLYGVDLIEIVSIINVGMIMFSLIKKKRAGKQERKISIKN
;
A
#
# COMPACT_ATOMS: atom_id res chain seq x y z
N MET A 1 -28.37 -15.41 -10.33
CA MET A 1 -27.20 -14.50 -10.28
C MET A 1 -26.01 -15.26 -10.85
N ASN A 2 -25.36 -14.71 -11.88
CA ASN A 2 -24.31 -15.40 -12.64
C ASN A 2 -23.14 -15.79 -11.70
N PRO A 3 -22.69 -17.06 -11.66
CA PRO A 3 -21.60 -17.51 -10.78
C PRO A 3 -20.33 -16.66 -10.92
N TRP A 4 -20.09 -16.18 -12.15
CA TRP A 4 -19.02 -15.25 -12.51
C TRP A 4 -19.07 -13.93 -11.74
N ASN A 5 -20.25 -13.34 -11.57
CA ASN A 5 -20.40 -12.11 -10.80
C ASN A 5 -20.13 -12.32 -9.31
N LYS A 6 -20.44 -13.51 -8.79
CA LYS A 6 -20.15 -13.90 -7.41
C LYS A 6 -18.64 -14.06 -7.18
N PHE A 7 -17.93 -14.63 -8.16
CA PHE A 7 -16.47 -14.74 -8.16
C PHE A 7 -15.79 -13.37 -8.16
N TRP A 8 -16.17 -12.47 -9.07
CA TRP A 8 -15.60 -11.11 -9.12
C TRP A 8 -15.83 -10.33 -7.84
N GLN A 9 -17.01 -10.46 -7.24
CA GLN A 9 -17.36 -9.78 -5.99
C GLN A 9 -16.60 -10.35 -4.78
N TRP A 10 -16.35 -11.66 -4.77
CA TRP A 10 -15.48 -12.29 -3.77
C TRP A 10 -14.02 -11.86 -3.95
N TYR A 11 -13.52 -11.86 -5.19
CA TYR A 11 -12.17 -11.44 -5.54
C TYR A 11 -11.91 -9.98 -5.15
N GLU A 12 -12.83 -9.06 -5.47
CA GLU A 12 -12.72 -7.64 -5.12
C GLU A 12 -12.70 -7.42 -3.59
N ASN A 13 -13.49 -8.20 -2.83
CA ASN A 13 -13.44 -8.17 -1.36
C ASN A 13 -12.14 -8.77 -0.80
N LYS A 14 -11.61 -9.84 -1.42
CA LYS A 14 -10.33 -10.44 -1.03
C LYS A 14 -9.14 -9.51 -1.32
N ILE A 15 -9.10 -8.87 -2.48
CA ILE A 15 -8.08 -7.87 -2.82
C ILE A 15 -8.09 -6.73 -1.82
N LEU A 16 -9.28 -6.19 -1.49
CA LEU A 16 -9.41 -5.15 -0.46
C LEU A 16 -8.80 -5.59 0.87
N GLY A 17 -9.01 -6.85 1.29
CA GLY A 17 -8.38 -7.40 2.48
C GLY A 17 -6.84 -7.51 2.38
N SER A 18 -6.33 -8.01 1.25
CA SER A 18 -4.89 -8.13 1.02
C SER A 18 -4.18 -6.77 0.94
N VAL A 19 -4.82 -5.77 0.33
CA VAL A 19 -4.29 -4.39 0.23
C VAL A 19 -4.18 -3.72 1.59
N ILE A 20 -5.09 -4.01 2.53
CA ILE A 20 -5.00 -3.52 3.92
C ILE A 20 -3.79 -4.12 4.63
N ILE A 21 -3.51 -5.41 4.45
CA ILE A 21 -2.32 -6.07 5.03
C ILE A 21 -1.04 -5.42 4.50
N ILE A 22 -0.96 -5.20 3.19
CA ILE A 22 0.19 -4.52 2.56
C ILE A 22 0.33 -3.10 3.12
N ALA A 23 -0.77 -2.36 3.27
CA ALA A 23 -0.72 -1.02 3.85
C ALA A 23 -0.23 -1.00 5.31
N ILE A 24 -0.54 -2.03 6.11
CA ILE A 24 -0.03 -2.17 7.49
C ILE A 24 1.48 -2.45 7.48
N ILE A 25 1.94 -3.35 6.62
CA ILE A 25 3.38 -3.66 6.48
C ILE A 25 4.13 -2.38 6.11
N GLN A 26 3.60 -1.62 5.15
CA GLN A 26 4.19 -0.37 4.70
C GLN A 26 4.14 0.75 5.73
N PHE A 27 3.17 0.73 6.64
CA PHE A 27 3.13 1.68 7.75
C PHE A 27 4.26 1.44 8.77
N ILE A 28 4.62 0.18 9.01
CA ILE A 28 5.76 -0.19 9.88
C ILE A 28 7.10 0.17 9.21
N GLN A 29 7.13 0.29 7.89
CA GLN A 29 8.33 0.63 7.12
C GLN A 29 8.71 2.11 7.20
N VAL A 30 7.75 3.03 7.24
CA VAL A 30 8.01 4.48 7.39
C VAL A 30 8.88 4.85 8.63
N PRO A 31 8.58 4.36 9.85
CA PRO A 31 9.43 4.65 11.01
C PRO A 31 10.80 3.96 10.93
N HIS A 32 10.94 2.85 10.23
CA HIS A 32 12.25 2.23 9.98
C HIS A 32 13.14 3.16 9.15
N MET A 33 12.60 3.84 8.12
CA MET A 33 13.36 4.84 7.35
C MET A 33 13.92 5.95 8.23
N ILE A 34 13.07 6.49 9.12
CA ILE A 34 13.37 7.65 9.95
C ILE A 34 14.41 7.27 11.00
N TRP A 35 14.23 6.14 11.67
CA TRP A 35 15.16 5.66 12.68
C TRP A 35 16.53 5.33 12.08
N ASN A 36 16.54 4.74 10.88
CA ASN A 36 17.79 4.42 10.19
C ASN A 36 18.52 5.69 9.70
N ALA A 37 17.79 6.69 9.20
CA ALA A 37 18.37 7.98 8.84
C ALA A 37 18.90 8.76 10.05
N ASP A 38 18.23 8.68 11.20
CA ASP A 38 18.64 9.32 12.45
C ASP A 38 19.94 8.69 13.00
N ILE A 39 20.01 7.35 13.04
CA ILE A 39 21.25 6.64 13.39
C ILE A 39 22.38 6.94 12.40
N MET A 40 22.09 7.09 11.10
CA MET A 40 23.11 7.42 10.10
C MET A 40 23.66 8.84 10.29
N LEU A 41 22.80 9.80 10.68
CA LEU A 41 23.23 11.17 11.03
C LEU A 41 24.11 11.19 12.28
N GLU A 42 23.80 10.34 13.27
CA GLU A 42 24.55 10.24 14.52
C GLU A 42 25.89 9.51 14.35
N ALA A 43 25.96 8.52 13.45
CA ALA A 43 27.16 7.70 13.22
C ALA A 43 28.23 8.34 12.31
N GLY A 44 27.93 9.46 11.62
CA GLY A 44 28.91 10.29 10.92
C GLY A 44 29.66 9.66 9.73
N ILE A 45 29.34 8.42 9.32
CA ILE A 45 30.00 7.71 8.21
C ILE A 45 28.96 7.50 7.11
N VAL A 46 29.09 8.28 6.03
CA VAL A 46 28.02 8.47 5.05
C VAL A 46 27.91 7.35 4.01
N SER A 47 28.99 6.68 3.60
CA SER A 47 28.91 5.71 2.51
C SER A 47 30.29 5.11 2.27
N ARG A 48 30.33 3.89 1.72
CA ARG A 48 31.45 3.23 0.97
C ARG A 48 32.12 2.01 1.59
N ILE A 49 31.78 1.61 2.82
CA ILE A 49 32.41 0.41 3.40
C ILE A 49 31.68 -0.87 2.97
N ASN A 50 30.35 -0.84 2.89
CA ASN A 50 29.56 -2.03 2.53
C ASN A 50 28.36 -1.67 1.64
N PRO A 51 28.49 -1.74 0.30
CA PRO A 51 27.41 -1.43 -0.64
C PRO A 51 26.15 -2.29 -0.47
N VAL A 52 26.29 -3.50 0.10
CA VAL A 52 25.16 -4.37 0.43
C VAL A 52 24.35 -3.84 1.62
N LEU A 53 25.03 -3.29 2.63
CA LEU A 53 24.36 -2.67 3.78
C LEU A 53 23.68 -1.37 3.36
N ASP A 54 24.35 -0.53 2.56
CA ASP A 54 23.75 0.69 2.02
C ASP A 54 22.52 0.37 1.15
N TRP A 55 22.54 -0.71 0.37
CA TRP A 55 21.38 -1.17 -0.41
C TRP A 55 20.26 -1.74 0.46
N LEU A 56 20.55 -2.54 1.48
CA LEU A 56 19.54 -3.07 2.40
C LEU A 56 18.90 -1.97 3.26
N LEU A 57 19.71 -1.01 3.71
CA LEU A 57 19.31 0.06 4.62
C LEU A 57 18.58 1.21 3.90
N TYR A 58 18.92 1.50 2.64
CA TYR A 58 18.33 2.63 1.88
C TYR A 58 17.71 2.21 0.54
N GLY A 59 18.25 1.20 -0.14
CA GLY A 59 17.78 0.75 -1.45
C GLY A 59 16.43 0.04 -1.44
N VAL A 60 16.21 -0.84 -0.45
CA VAL A 60 14.92 -1.52 -0.23
C VAL A 60 13.82 -0.50 0.06
N ASP A 61 14.16 0.54 0.80
CA ASP A 61 13.25 1.58 1.25
C ASP A 61 12.76 2.50 0.11
N LEU A 62 13.65 2.81 -0.84
CA LEU A 62 13.30 3.53 -2.07
C LEU A 62 12.23 2.78 -2.90
N ILE A 63 12.28 1.45 -2.91
CA ILE A 63 11.28 0.61 -3.61
C ILE A 63 9.96 0.60 -2.83
N GLU A 64 10.02 0.69 -1.51
CA GLU A 64 8.84 0.73 -0.65
C GLU A 64 8.00 1.99 -0.85
N ILE A 65 8.61 3.16 -1.07
CA ILE A 65 7.87 4.39 -1.39
C ILE A 65 7.04 4.22 -2.67
N VAL A 66 7.61 3.62 -3.71
CA VAL A 66 6.90 3.34 -4.97
C VAL A 66 5.76 2.35 -4.74
N SER A 67 5.99 1.34 -3.91
CA SER A 67 4.97 0.36 -3.50
C SER A 67 3.82 1.02 -2.72
N ILE A 68 4.10 1.91 -1.76
CA ILE A 68 3.11 2.66 -0.98
C ILE A 68 2.18 3.45 -1.90
N ILE A 69 2.74 4.18 -2.87
CA ILE A 69 1.97 4.98 -3.81
C ILE A 69 1.06 4.07 -4.65
N ASN A 70 1.58 2.96 -5.17
CA ASN A 70 0.83 2.04 -6.01
C ASN A 70 -0.33 1.36 -5.24
N VAL A 71 -0.04 0.86 -4.03
CA VAL A 71 -1.02 0.25 -3.13
C VAL A 71 -2.08 1.28 -2.71
N GLY A 72 -1.66 2.52 -2.42
CA GLY A 72 -2.56 3.64 -2.13
C GLY A 72 -3.51 3.95 -3.29
N MET A 73 -3.00 4.01 -4.52
CA MET A 73 -3.83 4.21 -5.71
C MET A 73 -4.82 3.07 -5.95
N ILE A 74 -4.40 1.82 -5.75
CA ILE A 74 -5.27 0.64 -5.84
C ILE A 74 -6.38 0.71 -4.78
N MET A 75 -6.02 1.01 -3.52
CA MET A 75 -6.97 1.17 -2.43
C MET A 75 -7.97 2.28 -2.72
N PHE A 76 -7.50 3.44 -3.19
CA PHE A 76 -8.33 4.58 -3.56
C PHE A 76 -9.30 4.24 -4.70
N SER A 77 -8.82 3.55 -5.75
CA SER A 77 -9.65 3.12 -6.88
C SER A 77 -10.75 2.15 -6.44
N LEU A 78 -10.42 1.16 -5.60
CA LEU A 78 -11.38 0.19 -5.06
C LEU A 78 -12.43 0.86 -4.17
N ILE A 79 -12.03 1.80 -3.30
CA ILE A 79 -12.96 2.56 -2.45
C ILE A 79 -13.87 3.45 -3.30
N LYS A 80 -13.32 4.15 -4.30
CA LYS A 80 -14.08 5.01 -5.21
C LYS A 80 -15.14 4.21 -5.98
N LYS A 81 -14.76 3.05 -6.53
CA LYS A 81 -15.65 2.16 -7.27
C LYS A 81 -16.77 1.60 -6.38
N LYS A 82 -16.46 1.25 -5.12
CA LYS A 82 -17.43 0.79 -4.12
C LYS A 82 -18.40 1.90 -3.68
N ARG A 83 -17.97 3.17 -3.65
CA ARG A 83 -18.82 4.33 -3.36
C ARG A 83 -19.75 4.69 -4.52
N ALA A 84 -19.25 4.64 -5.76
CA ALA A 84 -20.06 4.88 -6.96
C ALA A 84 -21.23 3.88 -7.07
N GLY A 85 -20.97 2.59 -6.90
CA GLY A 85 -22.03 1.56 -6.91
C GLY A 85 -23.01 1.64 -5.73
N LYS A 86 -22.66 2.34 -4.64
CA LYS A 86 -23.56 2.59 -3.49
C LYS A 86 -24.48 3.80 -3.72
N GLN A 87 -24.03 4.81 -4.49
CA GLN A 87 -24.86 5.96 -4.86
C GLN A 87 -25.93 5.59 -5.89
N GLU A 88 -25.59 4.79 -6.91
CA GLU A 88 -26.56 4.33 -7.91
C GLU A 88 -27.69 3.49 -7.31
N ARG A 89 -27.38 2.58 -6.37
CA ARG A 89 -28.42 1.83 -5.64
C ARG A 89 -29.31 2.71 -4.77
N LYS A 90 -28.78 3.77 -4.17
CA LYS A 90 -29.60 4.71 -3.37
C LYS A 90 -30.55 5.53 -4.24
N ILE A 91 -30.15 5.87 -5.46
CA ILE A 91 -30.98 6.62 -6.42
C ILE A 91 -32.08 5.71 -7.00
N SER A 92 -31.76 4.45 -7.31
CA SER A 92 -32.73 3.46 -7.81
C SER A 92 -33.78 3.00 -6.79
N ILE A 93 -33.56 3.15 -5.49
CA ILE A 93 -34.55 2.80 -4.44
C ILE A 93 -35.49 3.99 -4.14
N LYS A 94 -35.12 5.19 -4.59
CA LYS A 94 -35.86 6.44 -4.33
C LYS A 94 -36.81 6.85 -5.47
N ASN A 95 -36.70 6.19 -6.63
CA ASN A 95 -37.62 6.30 -7.78
C ASN A 95 -38.52 5.07 -7.82
#